data_AF-A0A0C4DZH0-F1
#
_entry.id   AF-A0A0C4DZH0-F1
#
_cell.length_a   1.000
_cell.length_b   1.000
_cell.length_c   1.000
_cell.angle_alpha   90.00
_cell.angle_beta   90.00
_cell.angle_gamma   90.00
#
_symmetry.space_group_name_H-M   'P 1'
#
loop_
_entity.id
_entity.type
_entity.pdbx_description
1 polymer ?
#
loop_
_entity_poly.entity_id
_entity_poly.type
_entity_poly.pdbx_seq_one_letter_code
_entity_poly.pdbx_strand_id
1 'polypeptide(L)'
;SNPVVQVVGGTVLQAAGKTEEAVALLSQHSGSLDAVALLVQIYLAQNRNDLALKEVKSARSWAQDSLLVNLAESWVGLRKGGEAYQQAFYVFEELAQSPASSSVRTLVAQAVAELHLGRTEEAQVALEQAIQKDPANADAIANLLVLTIITGKSPEEYSASLRKNAPDHPLLADLEEKSGLFDKAAAKYSAKVSS
;
A
#
# COMPACT_ATOMS: atom_id res chain seq x y z
N SER A 1 21.29 20.95 -6.53
CA SER A 1 19.83 20.97 -6.28
C SER A 1 19.59 20.81 -4.79
N ASN A 2 18.63 21.51 -4.19
CA ASN A 2 18.28 21.32 -2.78
C ASN A 2 17.40 20.06 -2.66
N PRO A 3 17.83 19.00 -1.95
CA PRO A 3 17.08 17.74 -1.87
C PRO A 3 15.65 17.91 -1.34
N VAL A 4 15.44 18.83 -0.40
CA VAL A 4 14.10 19.09 0.17
C VAL A 4 13.17 19.67 -0.88
N VAL A 5 13.65 20.65 -1.66
CA VAL A 5 12.86 21.26 -2.74
C VAL A 5 12.50 20.24 -3.81
N GLN A 6 13.45 19.36 -4.14
CA GLN A 6 13.24 18.30 -5.11
C GLN A 6 12.18 17.30 -4.65
N VAL A 7 12.26 16.84 -3.39
CA VAL A 7 11.29 15.89 -2.82
C VAL A 7 9.91 16.53 -2.71
N VAL A 8 9.81 17.75 -2.18
CA VAL A 8 8.54 18.47 -2.07
C VAL A 8 7.93 18.71 -3.46
N GLY A 9 8.75 19.16 -4.43
CA GLY A 9 8.31 19.35 -5.80
C GLY A 9 7.80 18.05 -6.43
N GLY A 10 8.52 16.95 -6.25
CA GLY A 10 8.12 15.62 -6.72
C GLY A 10 6.80 15.16 -6.12
N THR A 11 6.61 15.34 -4.80
CA THR A 11 5.36 15.01 -4.11
C THR A 11 4.18 15.81 -4.65
N VAL A 12 4.35 17.13 -4.84
CA VAL A 12 3.29 17.99 -5.38
C VAL A 12 2.94 17.63 -6.82
N LEU A 13 3.95 17.39 -7.67
CA LEU A 13 3.74 16.97 -9.05
C LEU A 13 3.00 15.63 -9.11
N GLN A 14 3.39 14.66 -8.27
CA GLN A 14 2.72 13.37 -8.19
C GLN A 14 1.27 13.50 -7.74
N ALA A 15 1.01 14.30 -6.70
CA ALA A 15 -0.34 14.57 -6.20
C ALA A 15 -1.22 15.26 -7.25
N ALA A 16 -0.64 16.07 -8.13
CA ALA A 16 -1.32 16.69 -9.26
C ALA A 16 -1.49 15.77 -10.49
N GLY A 17 -1.10 14.49 -10.38
CA GLY A 17 -1.16 13.52 -11.49
C GLY A 17 -0.08 13.70 -12.56
N LYS A 18 0.88 14.61 -12.35
CA LYS A 18 2.00 14.90 -13.26
C LYS A 18 3.17 13.94 -13.03
N THR A 19 2.89 12.65 -13.15
CA THR A 19 3.82 11.58 -12.76
C THR A 19 5.16 11.64 -13.52
N GLU A 20 5.14 11.93 -14.82
CA GLU A 20 6.37 12.02 -15.61
C GLU A 20 7.28 13.17 -15.17
N GLU A 21 6.69 14.34 -14.89
CA GLU A 21 7.42 15.50 -14.37
C GLU A 21 7.98 15.21 -12.97
N ALA A 22 7.21 14.53 -12.11
CA ALA A 22 7.64 14.12 -10.77
C ALA A 22 8.86 13.19 -10.85
N VAL A 23 8.80 12.15 -11.68
CA VAL A 23 9.92 11.22 -11.90
C VAL A 23 11.13 11.96 -12.45
N ALA A 24 10.96 12.78 -13.48
CA ALA A 24 12.06 13.54 -14.07
C ALA A 24 12.76 14.45 -13.06
N LEU A 25 12.00 15.11 -12.17
CA LEU A 25 12.55 15.93 -11.10
C LEU A 25 13.28 15.09 -10.06
N LEU A 26 12.67 14.01 -9.59
CA LEU A 26 13.22 13.17 -8.51
C LEU A 26 14.46 12.39 -8.96
N SER A 27 14.51 11.90 -10.21
CA SER A 27 15.67 11.17 -10.76
C SER A 27 16.96 11.99 -10.83
N GLN A 28 16.89 13.32 -10.66
CA GLN A 28 18.08 14.18 -10.54
C GLN A 28 18.65 14.19 -9.11
N HIS A 29 18.19 13.31 -8.22
CA HIS A 29 18.67 13.27 -6.85
C HIS A 29 20.17 12.96 -6.78
N SER A 30 20.84 13.52 -5.78
CA SER A 30 22.26 13.28 -5.51
C SER A 30 22.40 12.60 -4.15
N GLY A 31 22.01 11.32 -4.08
CA GLY A 31 22.06 10.53 -2.83
C GLY A 31 20.94 10.81 -1.82
N SER A 32 19.84 11.47 -2.22
CA SER A 32 18.66 11.63 -1.35
C SER A 32 17.86 10.33 -1.29
N LEU A 33 17.81 9.72 -0.11
CA LEU A 33 17.02 8.51 0.13
C LEU A 33 15.51 8.79 0.09
N ASP A 34 15.07 9.99 0.49
CA ASP A 34 13.66 10.38 0.38
C ASP A 34 13.20 10.43 -1.08
N ALA A 35 14.04 10.96 -1.98
CA ALA A 35 13.75 10.98 -3.41
C ALA A 35 13.70 9.56 -3.99
N VAL A 36 14.61 8.67 -3.57
CA VAL A 36 14.58 7.24 -3.93
C VAL A 36 13.28 6.59 -3.44
N ALA A 37 12.93 6.76 -2.16
CA ALA A 37 11.72 6.17 -1.59
C ALA A 37 10.45 6.64 -2.33
N LEU A 38 10.38 7.91 -2.69
CA LEU A 38 9.27 8.46 -3.46
C LEU A 38 9.23 7.91 -4.90
N LEU A 39 10.37 7.81 -5.59
CA LEU A 39 10.45 7.15 -6.91
C LEU A 39 9.95 5.72 -6.86
N VAL A 40 10.36 4.97 -5.83
CA VAL A 40 9.92 3.58 -5.61
C VAL A 40 8.40 3.52 -5.45
N GLN A 41 7.82 4.38 -4.62
CA GLN A 41 6.36 4.44 -4.45
C GLN A 41 5.64 4.75 -5.76
N ILE A 42 6.13 5.72 -6.54
CA ILE A 42 5.57 6.09 -7.84
C ILE A 42 5.62 4.91 -8.81
N TYR A 43 6.77 4.26 -8.95
CA TYR A 43 6.92 3.11 -9.83
C TYR A 43 6.03 1.94 -9.43
N LEU A 44 5.90 1.66 -8.13
CA LEU A 44 4.97 0.64 -7.65
C LEU A 44 3.52 1.00 -7.96
N ALA A 45 3.10 2.25 -7.78
CA ALA A 45 1.75 2.70 -8.14
C ALA A 45 1.45 2.54 -9.64
N GLN A 46 2.47 2.63 -10.49
CA GLN A 46 2.37 2.39 -11.94
C GLN A 46 2.51 0.91 -12.35
N ASN A 47 2.59 -0.02 -11.39
CA ASN A 47 2.88 -1.44 -11.63
C ASN A 47 4.25 -1.68 -12.31
N ARG A 48 5.20 -0.74 -12.22
CA ARG A 48 6.57 -0.83 -12.74
C ARG A 48 7.52 -1.38 -11.67
N ASN A 49 7.25 -2.62 -11.26
CA ASN A 49 8.04 -3.32 -10.23
C ASN A 49 9.53 -3.45 -10.62
N ASP A 50 9.82 -3.52 -11.92
CA ASP A 50 11.16 -3.56 -12.48
C ASP A 50 11.96 -2.29 -12.16
N LEU A 51 11.34 -1.11 -12.35
CA LEU A 51 11.98 0.17 -12.07
C LEU A 51 12.13 0.40 -10.56
N ALA A 52 11.10 0.07 -9.78
CA ALA A 52 11.15 0.14 -8.33
C ALA A 52 12.32 -0.69 -7.77
N LEU A 53 12.47 -1.95 -8.22
CA LEU A 53 13.57 -2.81 -7.82
C LEU A 53 14.95 -2.25 -8.21
N LYS A 54 15.04 -1.62 -9.39
CA LYS A 54 16.29 -1.00 -9.85
C LYS A 54 16.71 0.15 -8.95
N GLU A 55 15.79 1.04 -8.59
CA GLU A 55 16.07 2.18 -7.69
C GLU A 55 16.56 1.70 -6.33
N VAL A 56 15.86 0.73 -5.75
CA VAL A 56 16.22 0.23 -4.43
C VAL A 56 17.58 -0.48 -4.42
N LYS A 57 17.87 -1.31 -5.44
CA LYS A 57 19.19 -1.94 -5.59
C LYS A 57 20.31 -0.91 -5.75
N SER A 58 20.05 0.17 -6.49
CA SER A 58 21.01 1.27 -6.62
C SER A 58 21.27 1.91 -5.26
N ALA A 59 20.22 2.25 -4.50
CA ALA A 59 20.33 2.85 -3.17
C ALA A 59 21.07 1.96 -2.17
N ARG A 60 20.80 0.65 -2.18
CA ARG A 60 21.46 -0.33 -1.31
C ARG A 60 22.98 -0.35 -1.46
N SER A 61 23.51 -0.03 -2.65
CA SER A 61 24.97 -0.01 -2.88
C SER A 61 25.72 1.06 -2.08
N TRP A 62 25.05 2.15 -1.69
CA TRP A 62 25.66 3.28 -0.97
C TRP A 62 24.98 3.61 0.37
N ALA A 63 23.84 2.99 0.70
CA ALA A 63 23.13 3.16 1.97
C ALA A 63 22.72 1.80 2.58
N GLN A 64 23.73 0.97 2.91
CA GLN A 64 23.53 -0.43 3.32
C GLN A 64 22.68 -0.59 4.59
N ASP A 65 22.87 0.26 5.60
CA ASP A 65 22.20 0.16 6.91
C ASP A 65 20.99 1.11 7.05
N SER A 66 20.51 1.68 5.95
CA SER A 66 19.42 2.64 6.01
C SER A 66 18.07 1.96 6.21
N LEU A 67 17.37 2.36 7.28
CA LEU A 67 15.99 1.97 7.52
C LEU A 67 15.06 2.35 6.37
N LEU A 68 15.31 3.48 5.69
CA LEU A 68 14.50 3.92 4.56
C LEU A 68 14.70 3.03 3.32
N VAL A 69 15.92 2.51 3.12
CA VAL A 69 16.17 1.50 2.08
C VAL A 69 15.51 0.18 2.45
N ASN A 70 15.59 -0.26 3.71
CA ASN A 70 14.88 -1.46 4.19
C ASN A 70 13.37 -1.34 3.96
N LEU A 71 12.79 -0.19 4.27
CA LEU A 71 11.37 0.10 4.05
C LEU A 71 11.00 0.06 2.56
N ALA A 72 11.81 0.68 1.70
CA ALA A 72 11.58 0.66 0.25
C ALA A 72 11.72 -0.75 -0.34
N GLU A 73 12.68 -1.55 0.13
CA GLU A 73 12.80 -2.97 -0.21
C GLU A 73 11.57 -3.76 0.21
N SER A 74 11.03 -3.51 1.41
CA SER A 74 9.83 -4.19 1.89
C SER A 74 8.61 -3.90 1.02
N TRP A 75 8.42 -2.66 0.54
CA TRP A 75 7.33 -2.35 -0.40
C TRP A 75 7.47 -3.11 -1.72
N VAL A 76 8.68 -3.16 -2.28
CA VAL A 76 8.96 -3.97 -3.49
C VAL A 76 8.76 -5.46 -3.20
N GLY A 77 9.15 -5.92 -2.02
CA GLY A 77 8.99 -7.29 -1.55
C GLY A 77 7.52 -7.73 -1.50
N LEU A 78 6.64 -6.90 -0.93
CA LEU A 78 5.20 -7.13 -0.93
C LEU A 78 4.62 -7.23 -2.35
N ARG A 79 5.19 -6.51 -3.32
CA ARG A 79 4.75 -6.56 -4.73
C ARG A 79 5.31 -7.76 -5.50
N LYS A 80 6.41 -8.34 -5.04
CA LYS A 80 7.05 -9.53 -5.62
C LYS A 80 6.44 -10.83 -5.08
N GLY A 81 6.15 -10.87 -3.79
CA GLY A 81 5.62 -12.03 -3.10
C GLY A 81 6.58 -13.21 -2.93
N GLY A 82 6.02 -14.35 -2.54
CA GLY A 82 6.79 -15.55 -2.16
C GLY A 82 7.58 -15.30 -0.87
N GLU A 83 8.85 -15.72 -0.86
CA GLU A 83 9.76 -15.54 0.30
C GLU A 83 9.98 -14.06 0.68
N ALA A 84 9.72 -13.13 -0.25
CA ALA A 84 9.86 -11.69 -0.01
C ALA A 84 8.83 -11.16 1.00
N TYR A 85 7.69 -11.84 1.20
CA TYR A 85 6.71 -11.46 2.22
C TYR A 85 7.30 -11.57 3.63
N GLN A 86 8.04 -12.64 3.91
CA GLN A 86 8.62 -12.85 5.24
C GLN A 86 9.69 -11.80 5.56
N GLN A 87 10.49 -11.41 4.57
CA GLN A 87 11.49 -10.34 4.73
C GLN A 87 10.83 -8.99 4.99
N ALA A 88 9.79 -8.66 4.20
CA ALA A 88 9.04 -7.42 4.38
C ALA A 88 8.37 -7.36 5.76
N PHE A 89 7.78 -8.48 6.20
CA PHE A 89 7.16 -8.62 7.52
C PHE A 89 8.12 -8.22 8.65
N TYR A 90 9.34 -8.77 8.70
CA TYR A 90 10.26 -8.47 9.79
C TYR A 90 10.59 -6.97 9.90
N VAL A 91 10.76 -6.28 8.77
CA VAL A 91 11.00 -4.83 8.75
C VAL A 91 9.78 -4.07 9.28
N PHE A 92 8.57 -4.45 8.87
CA PHE A 92 7.36 -3.78 9.35
C PHE A 92 7.06 -4.07 10.82
N GLU A 93 7.30 -5.30 11.27
CA GLU A 93 7.19 -5.70 12.67
C GLU A 93 8.15 -4.90 13.56
N GLU A 94 9.42 -4.80 13.17
CA GLU A 94 10.42 -3.99 13.89
C GLU A 94 9.95 -2.53 14.01
N LEU A 95 9.48 -1.96 12.90
CA LEU A 95 8.95 -0.59 12.86
C LEU A 95 7.73 -0.40 13.76
N ALA A 96 6.82 -1.37 13.80
CA ALA A 96 5.60 -1.32 14.58
C ALA A 96 5.84 -1.50 16.09
N GLN A 97 6.83 -2.31 16.47
CA GLN A 97 7.19 -2.59 17.86
C GLN A 97 8.10 -1.52 18.48
N SER A 98 8.92 -0.85 17.67
CA SER A 98 9.83 0.20 18.16
C SER A 98 9.05 1.46 18.58
N PRO A 99 9.19 1.96 19.83
CA PRO A 99 8.46 3.16 20.29
C PRO A 99 8.74 4.41 19.47
N ALA A 100 9.90 4.51 18.83
CA ALA A 100 10.30 5.67 18.03
C ALA A 100 9.63 5.73 16.65
N SER A 101 9.17 4.58 16.13
CA SER A 101 8.57 4.47 14.79
C SER A 101 7.14 3.96 14.80
N SER A 102 6.67 3.40 15.92
CA SER A 102 5.33 2.85 16.07
C SER A 102 4.26 3.91 15.80
N SER A 103 3.44 3.65 14.78
CA SER A 103 2.34 4.50 14.35
C SER A 103 1.21 3.65 13.77
N VAL A 104 0.07 4.27 13.52
CA VAL A 104 -1.05 3.62 12.81
C VAL A 104 -0.57 3.05 11.47
N ARG A 105 0.27 3.80 10.74
CA ARG A 105 0.81 3.40 9.44
C ARG A 105 1.70 2.15 9.52
N THR A 106 2.57 2.04 10.54
CA THR A 106 3.44 0.87 10.68
C THR A 106 2.66 -0.37 11.13
N LEU A 107 1.64 -0.20 11.98
CA LEU A 107 0.72 -1.28 12.36
C LEU A 107 -0.05 -1.82 11.14
N VAL A 108 -0.57 -0.92 10.30
CA VAL A 108 -1.22 -1.31 9.04
C VAL A 108 -0.23 -2.03 8.12
N ALA A 109 1.00 -1.55 7.98
CA ALA A 109 2.01 -2.20 7.15
C ALA A 109 2.37 -3.61 7.66
N GLN A 110 2.49 -3.79 8.98
CA GLN A 110 2.68 -5.09 9.60
C GLN A 110 1.50 -6.02 9.28
N ALA A 111 0.26 -5.56 9.50
CA ALA A 111 -0.93 -6.33 9.22
C ALA A 111 -1.04 -6.76 7.75
N VAL A 112 -0.73 -5.86 6.81
CA VAL A 112 -0.70 -6.19 5.37
C VAL A 112 0.30 -7.30 5.08
N ALA A 113 1.49 -7.26 5.68
CA ALA A 113 2.48 -8.33 5.53
C ALA A 113 1.99 -9.66 6.13
N GLU A 114 1.35 -9.64 7.30
CA GLU A 114 0.74 -10.83 7.92
C GLU A 114 -0.37 -11.43 7.05
N LEU A 115 -1.24 -10.59 6.45
CA LEU A 115 -2.26 -11.02 5.50
C LEU A 115 -1.64 -11.74 4.30
N HIS A 116 -0.54 -11.21 3.74
CA HIS A 116 0.19 -11.86 2.66
C HIS A 116 0.82 -13.20 3.06
N LEU A 117 1.15 -13.38 4.34
CA LEU A 117 1.64 -14.63 4.92
C LEU A 117 0.51 -15.60 5.32
N GLY A 118 -0.76 -15.20 5.19
CA GLY A 118 -1.93 -15.98 5.61
C GLY A 118 -2.16 -16.00 7.12
N ARG A 119 -1.45 -15.16 7.88
CA ARG A 119 -1.52 -15.04 9.34
C ARG A 119 -2.64 -14.08 9.75
N THR A 120 -3.87 -14.56 9.54
CA THR A 120 -5.07 -13.74 9.67
C THR A 120 -5.38 -13.29 11.10
N GLU A 121 -5.00 -14.07 12.11
CA GLU A 121 -5.22 -13.73 13.53
C GLU A 121 -4.30 -12.59 13.97
N GLU A 122 -3.02 -12.68 13.61
CA GLU A 122 -1.99 -11.67 13.89
C GLU A 122 -2.28 -10.37 13.14
N ALA A 123 -2.71 -10.47 11.88
CA ALA A 123 -3.19 -9.33 11.11
C ALA A 123 -4.38 -8.63 11.81
N GLN A 124 -5.33 -9.41 12.35
CA GLN A 124 -6.47 -8.85 13.08
C GLN A 124 -6.02 -8.03 14.28
N VAL A 125 -5.12 -8.58 15.10
CA VAL A 125 -4.60 -7.89 16.29
C VAL A 125 -3.92 -6.58 15.93
N ALA A 126 -3.04 -6.58 14.92
CA ALA A 126 -2.35 -5.36 14.48
C ALA A 126 -3.32 -4.29 13.94
N LEU A 127 -4.36 -4.69 13.20
CA LEU A 127 -5.38 -3.77 12.70
C LEU A 127 -6.28 -3.22 13.80
N GLU A 128 -6.67 -4.03 14.78
CA GLU A 128 -7.44 -3.58 15.93
C GLU A 128 -6.65 -2.58 16.78
N GLN A 129 -5.34 -2.79 16.95
CA GLN A 129 -4.46 -1.80 17.58
C GLN A 129 -4.39 -0.50 16.77
N ALA A 130 -4.35 -0.59 15.43
CA ALA A 130 -4.37 0.59 14.56
C ALA A 130 -5.68 1.39 14.72
N ILE A 131 -6.84 0.71 14.76
CA ILE A 131 -8.16 1.32 14.99
C ILE A 131 -8.29 1.91 16.40
N GLN A 132 -7.74 1.27 17.43
CA GLN A 132 -7.74 1.83 18.78
C GLN A 132 -6.98 3.16 18.84
N LYS A 133 -5.90 3.31 18.06
CA LYS A 133 -5.13 4.55 17.97
C LYS A 133 -5.82 5.61 17.12
N ASP A 134 -6.41 5.22 16.00
CA ASP A 134 -7.15 6.10 15.10
C ASP A 134 -8.41 5.40 14.57
N PRO A 135 -9.58 5.59 15.21
CA PRO A 135 -10.82 4.92 14.83
C PRO A 135 -11.35 5.28 13.45
N ALA A 136 -10.88 6.39 12.86
CA ALA A 136 -11.31 6.86 11.54
C ALA A 136 -10.28 6.54 10.43
N ASN A 137 -9.22 5.79 10.75
CA ASN A 137 -8.16 5.51 9.80
C ASN A 137 -8.67 4.66 8.62
N ALA A 138 -8.74 5.27 7.43
CA ALA A 138 -9.29 4.62 6.25
C ALA A 138 -8.53 3.34 5.85
N ASP A 139 -7.20 3.36 5.91
CA ASP A 139 -6.36 2.22 5.53
C ASP A 139 -6.56 1.03 6.48
N ALA A 140 -6.64 1.27 7.80
CA ALA A 140 -6.91 0.22 8.78
C ALA A 140 -8.31 -0.38 8.60
N ILE A 141 -9.33 0.46 8.39
CA ILE A 141 -10.71 0.00 8.15
C ILE A 141 -10.78 -0.82 6.86
N ALA A 142 -10.12 -0.37 5.78
CA ALA A 142 -10.09 -1.08 4.51
C ALA A 142 -9.42 -2.45 4.63
N ASN A 143 -8.34 -2.56 5.39
CA ASN A 143 -7.69 -3.85 5.63
C ASN A 143 -8.52 -4.77 6.54
N LEU A 144 -9.27 -4.24 7.52
CA LEU A 144 -10.23 -5.03 8.31
C LEU A 144 -11.40 -5.54 7.46
N LEU A 145 -11.87 -4.75 6.51
CA LEU A 145 -12.86 -5.20 5.53
C LEU A 145 -12.32 -6.38 4.71
N VAL A 146 -11.11 -6.26 4.16
CA VAL A 146 -10.45 -7.36 3.42
C VAL A 146 -10.30 -8.61 4.30
N LEU A 147 -9.79 -8.46 5.52
CA LEU A 147 -9.63 -9.56 6.49
C LEU A 147 -10.96 -10.26 6.78
N THR A 148 -12.03 -9.49 6.98
CA THR A 148 -13.37 -9.99 7.27
C THR A 148 -13.90 -10.83 6.10
N ILE A 149 -13.69 -10.38 4.86
CA ILE A 149 -14.07 -11.12 3.66
C ILE A 149 -13.29 -12.43 3.53
N ILE A 150 -11.96 -12.40 3.65
CA ILE A 150 -11.13 -13.61 3.46
C ILE A 150 -11.32 -14.65 4.58
N THR A 151 -11.78 -14.23 5.75
CA THR A 151 -12.11 -15.12 6.88
C THR A 151 -13.57 -15.59 6.85
N GLY A 152 -14.35 -15.21 5.84
CA GLY A 152 -15.75 -15.63 5.67
C GLY A 152 -16.72 -15.00 6.65
N LYS A 153 -16.36 -13.85 7.24
CA LYS A 153 -17.20 -13.06 8.15
C LYS A 153 -17.98 -12.00 7.36
N SER A 154 -18.97 -11.41 8.03
CA SER A 154 -19.89 -10.42 7.46
C SER A 154 -19.19 -9.06 7.21
N PRO A 155 -19.06 -8.58 5.95
CA PRO A 155 -18.30 -7.36 5.63
C PRO A 155 -19.05 -6.04 5.87
N GLU A 156 -20.33 -6.08 6.26
CA GLU A 156 -21.24 -4.93 6.25
C GLU A 156 -20.79 -3.81 7.19
N GLU A 157 -20.31 -4.18 8.39
CA GLU A 157 -19.86 -3.21 9.39
C GLU A 157 -18.67 -2.38 8.88
N TYR A 158 -17.60 -3.05 8.45
CA TYR A 158 -16.41 -2.37 7.94
C TYR A 158 -16.65 -1.71 6.58
N SER A 159 -17.55 -2.25 5.75
CA SER A 159 -17.98 -1.58 4.51
C SER A 159 -18.68 -0.26 4.79
N ALA A 160 -19.63 -0.24 5.74
CA ALA A 160 -20.33 0.97 6.15
C ALA A 160 -19.38 1.97 6.81
N SER A 161 -18.47 1.50 7.66
CA SER A 161 -17.46 2.33 8.29
C SER A 161 -16.52 2.97 7.26
N LEU A 162 -16.04 2.21 6.27
CA LEU A 162 -15.16 2.75 5.23
C LEU A 162 -15.88 3.79 4.39
N ARG A 163 -17.13 3.53 3.97
CA ARG A 163 -17.95 4.51 3.22
C ARG A 163 -18.20 5.79 4.00
N LYS A 164 -18.35 5.70 5.32
CA LYS A 164 -18.53 6.86 6.20
C LYS A 164 -17.27 7.70 6.34
N ASN A 165 -16.11 7.07 6.54
CA ASN A 165 -14.86 7.76 6.85
C ASN A 165 -14.06 8.16 5.61
N ALA A 166 -14.16 7.41 4.52
CA ALA A 166 -13.45 7.64 3.26
C ALA A 166 -14.27 7.14 2.07
N PRO A 167 -15.34 7.88 1.66
CA PRO A 167 -16.22 7.46 0.56
C PRO A 167 -15.47 7.27 -0.77
N ASP A 168 -14.43 8.05 -1.01
CA ASP A 168 -13.59 8.00 -2.22
C ASP A 168 -12.40 7.02 -2.08
N HIS A 169 -12.40 6.14 -1.07
CA HIS A 169 -11.30 5.20 -0.87
C HIS A 169 -11.14 4.27 -2.09
N PRO A 170 -9.91 4.06 -2.62
CA PRO A 170 -9.70 3.29 -3.85
C PRO A 170 -10.32 1.88 -3.84
N LEU A 171 -10.33 1.20 -2.69
CA LEU A 171 -10.99 -0.11 -2.54
C LEU A 171 -12.49 -0.06 -2.86
N LEU A 172 -13.20 0.99 -2.42
CA LEU A 172 -14.64 1.12 -2.67
C LEU A 172 -14.91 1.38 -4.15
N ALA A 173 -14.11 2.25 -4.77
CA ALA A 173 -14.21 2.55 -6.19
C ALA A 173 -13.93 1.31 -7.05
N ASP A 174 -12.88 0.54 -6.74
CA ASP A 174 -12.55 -0.69 -7.45
C ASP A 174 -13.65 -1.75 -7.30
N LEU A 175 -14.18 -1.96 -6.08
CA LEU A 175 -15.29 -2.89 -5.84
C LEU A 175 -16.54 -2.51 -6.65
N GLU A 176 -16.89 -1.23 -6.69
CA GLU A 176 -18.03 -0.74 -7.47
C GLU A 176 -17.80 -0.94 -8.98
N GLU A 177 -16.61 -0.61 -9.48
CA GLU A 177 -16.24 -0.84 -10.88
C GLU A 177 -16.36 -2.33 -11.24
N LYS A 178 -15.78 -3.22 -10.42
CA LYS A 178 -15.82 -4.66 -10.68
C LYS A 178 -17.23 -5.24 -10.58
N SER A 179 -18.06 -4.77 -9.66
CA SER A 179 -19.48 -5.13 -9.60
C SER A 179 -20.19 -4.77 -10.90
N GLY A 180 -19.99 -3.54 -11.41
CA GLY A 180 -20.59 -3.11 -12.67
C GLY A 180 -20.07 -3.88 -13.88
N LEU A 181 -18.79 -4.29 -13.90
CA LEU A 181 -18.24 -5.17 -14.92
C LEU A 181 -18.86 -6.57 -14.87
N PHE A 182 -19.07 -7.11 -13.67
CA PHE A 182 -19.73 -8.39 -13.46
C PHE A 182 -21.18 -8.36 -13.99
N ASP A 183 -21.95 -7.34 -13.63
CA ASP A 183 -23.34 -7.20 -14.09
C ASP A 183 -23.43 -7.10 -15.62
N LYS A 184 -22.53 -6.31 -16.24
CA LYS A 184 -22.42 -6.22 -17.71
C LYS A 184 -22.07 -7.55 -18.35
N ALA A 185 -21.22 -8.36 -17.72
CA ALA A 185 -20.88 -9.69 -18.21
C ALA A 185 -22.08 -10.63 -18.05
N ALA A 186 -22.72 -10.67 -16.88
CA ALA A 186 -23.88 -11.51 -16.60
C ALA A 186 -25.04 -11.24 -17.58
N ALA A 187 -25.28 -9.97 -17.92
CA ALA A 187 -26.30 -9.60 -18.91
C ALA A 187 -26.04 -10.16 -20.32
N LYS A 188 -24.79 -10.47 -20.69
CA LYS A 188 -24.46 -11.12 -21.97
C LYS A 188 -24.78 -12.61 -21.99
N TYR A 189 -24.82 -13.23 -20.81
CA TYR A 189 -25.04 -14.67 -20.64
C TYR A 189 -26.39 -15.00 -20.03
N SER A 190 -27.25 -14.01 -19.77
CA SER A 190 -28.63 -14.26 -19.38
C SER A 190 -29.36 -14.90 -20.55
N ALA A 191 -29.90 -16.10 -20.33
CA ALA A 191 -30.69 -16.79 -21.33
C ALA A 191 -31.85 -15.89 -21.73
N LYS A 192 -31.93 -15.53 -23.02
CA LYS A 192 -33.18 -15.00 -23.59
C LYS A 192 -34.19 -16.14 -23.50
N VAL A 193 -34.97 -16.18 -22.43
CA VAL A 193 -36.16 -17.00 -22.38
C VAL A 193 -37.11 -16.40 -23.40
N SER A 194 -37.09 -16.92 -24.63
CA SER A 194 -38.16 -16.68 -25.59
C SER A 194 -39.45 -17.18 -24.96
N SER A 195 -40.35 -16.24 -24.68
CA SER A 195 -41.74 -16.52 -24.30
C SER A 195 -42.51 -17.06 -25.51
#